data_AF-A0A7S0PUQ8-F1
#
_entry.id   AF-A0A7S0PUQ8-F1
#
_cell.length_a   1.000
_cell.length_b   1.000
_cell.length_c   1.000
_cell.angle_alpha   90.00
_cell.angle_beta   90.00
_cell.angle_gamma   90.00
#
_symmetry.space_group_name_H-M   'P 1'
#
loop_
_entity.id
_entity.type
_entity.pdbx_description
1 polymer ?
#
loop_
_entity_poly.entity_id
_entity_poly.type
_entity_poly.pdbx_seq_one_letter_code
_entity_poly.pdbx_strand_id
1 'polypeptide(L)'
;PPPPPPPPPPKPQAPPGAAIIGRAVSTGYLSGCLVYLDANSNGKLDADEQMYTTDKFGGFSLESAAGGDVRVDASRSVAGSEACADSLTGIAPGVMSFASAGVKPGTGHVVTALTTVAKVIDREDSQSRVKEVLGIPSSVDFTSTDPFAALPAGGDGAKELLVATTLVTNLVSTLTSLLEKAAGGDAAAAESHVTRALAAQVVDASGIAAGARRMRTLLASSSFDLASEETVKSLADASVQNAVAAGTVSSANAPSSAAMAAVAKLSSASATVLKTEIEAASTPEAMIASATAVSAVMQDSEVKTAVANAGGGGGGGSSSALATLDRLADPSTMKANVATAKETVSVVLPKAPPPPPKPPPPPPPKQLVVGSGGSTRRPTAAAAMAVVVAWLMF
;
A
#
# COMPACT_ATOMS: atom_id res chain seq x y z
N PRO A 1 -12.27 -35.15 56.47
CA PRO A 1 -12.51 -34.54 55.14
C PRO A 1 -11.35 -34.83 54.18
N PRO A 2 -11.58 -35.49 53.03
CA PRO A 2 -10.55 -35.66 52.02
C PRO A 2 -10.18 -34.29 51.41
N PRO A 3 -8.94 -34.11 50.95
CA PRO A 3 -8.52 -32.88 50.27
C PRO A 3 -9.33 -32.68 48.98
N PRO A 4 -9.59 -31.42 48.59
CA PRO A 4 -10.30 -31.12 47.35
C PRO A 4 -9.52 -31.69 46.16
N PRO A 5 -10.22 -32.20 45.13
CA PRO A 5 -9.57 -32.71 43.93
C PRO A 5 -8.73 -31.60 43.27
N PRO A 6 -7.58 -31.94 42.69
CA PRO A 6 -6.77 -30.97 41.96
C PRO A 6 -7.60 -30.34 40.84
N PRO A 7 -7.35 -29.05 40.52
CA PRO A 7 -8.04 -28.39 39.41
C PRO A 7 -7.82 -29.20 38.13
N PRO A 8 -8.83 -29.30 37.26
CA PRO A 8 -8.69 -29.99 35.99
C PRO A 8 -7.52 -29.37 35.21
N PRO A 9 -6.72 -30.19 34.50
CA PRO A 9 -5.65 -29.68 33.65
C PRO A 9 -6.22 -28.61 32.71
N PRO A 10 -5.43 -27.56 32.38
CA PRO A 10 -5.87 -26.57 31.40
C PRO A 10 -6.40 -27.31 30.18
N LYS A 11 -7.61 -26.97 29.74
CA LYS A 11 -8.13 -27.48 28.46
C LYS A 11 -7.02 -27.23 27.42
N PRO A 12 -6.67 -28.22 26.58
CA PRO A 12 -5.80 -27.97 25.45
C PRO A 12 -6.28 -26.70 24.76
N GLN A 13 -5.42 -25.68 24.67
CA GLN A 13 -5.71 -24.52 23.83
C GLN A 13 -6.07 -25.08 22.46
N ALA A 14 -7.20 -24.63 21.91
CA ALA A 14 -7.52 -24.90 20.52
C ALA A 14 -6.27 -24.56 19.69
N PRO A 15 -5.91 -25.37 18.67
CA PRO A 15 -4.80 -25.01 17.79
C PRO A 15 -4.98 -23.54 17.37
N PRO A 16 -3.89 -22.75 17.30
CA PRO A 16 -4.00 -21.33 17.01
C PRO A 16 -4.96 -21.16 15.85
N GLY A 17 -6.06 -20.45 16.07
CA GLY A 17 -6.96 -20.09 14.98
C GLY A 17 -6.11 -19.47 13.88
N ALA A 18 -6.41 -19.78 12.62
CA ALA A 18 -5.68 -19.17 11.52
C ALA A 18 -5.69 -17.65 11.74
N ALA A 19 -4.52 -17.02 11.87
CA ALA A 19 -4.45 -15.59 12.06
C ALA A 19 -4.55 -14.89 10.71
N ILE A 20 -5.11 -13.69 10.70
CA ILE A 20 -4.92 -12.74 9.60
C ILE A 20 -3.57 -12.06 9.87
N ILE A 21 -2.58 -12.36 9.01
CA ILE A 21 -1.24 -11.79 9.11
C ILE A 21 -1.05 -10.85 7.94
N GLY A 22 -0.49 -9.68 8.21
CA GLY A 22 -0.24 -8.73 7.13
C GLY A 22 0.75 -7.65 7.50
N ARG A 23 0.88 -6.70 6.57
CA ARG A 23 1.75 -5.55 6.70
C ARG A 23 1.03 -4.27 6.27
N ALA A 24 1.09 -3.25 7.11
CA ALA A 24 0.61 -1.91 6.81
C ALA A 24 1.73 -1.09 6.18
N VAL A 25 1.47 -0.55 4.99
CA VAL A 25 2.47 0.09 4.13
C VAL A 25 1.90 1.38 3.55
N SER A 26 2.70 2.44 3.61
CA SER A 26 2.42 3.75 3.02
C SER A 26 3.58 4.10 2.09
N THR A 27 4.25 5.22 2.31
CA THR A 27 5.54 5.60 1.70
C THR A 27 6.75 4.90 2.32
N GLY A 28 6.49 4.12 3.36
CA GLY A 28 7.36 3.27 4.15
C GLY A 28 6.48 2.35 5.01
N TYR A 29 7.05 1.65 5.99
CA TYR A 29 6.24 0.80 6.86
C TYR A 29 5.50 1.62 7.92
N LEU A 30 4.23 1.32 8.14
CA LEU A 30 3.42 2.00 9.15
C LEU A 30 3.65 1.37 10.53
N SER A 31 4.53 1.96 11.33
CA SER A 31 4.92 1.48 12.66
C SER A 31 4.08 2.12 13.76
N GLY A 32 3.63 1.33 14.74
CA GLY A 32 2.90 1.86 15.90
C GLY A 32 1.48 2.34 15.61
N CYS A 33 0.87 1.84 14.52
CA CYS A 33 -0.46 2.23 14.06
C CYS A 33 -1.49 1.19 14.50
N LEU A 34 -2.70 1.63 14.83
CA LEU A 34 -3.81 0.76 15.18
C LEU A 34 -4.32 0.02 13.94
N VAL A 35 -4.38 -1.30 14.00
CA VAL A 35 -4.99 -2.17 13.00
C VAL A 35 -6.19 -2.85 13.64
N TYR A 36 -7.30 -2.97 12.92
CA TYR A 36 -8.44 -3.74 13.37
C TYR A 36 -9.13 -4.48 12.23
N LEU A 37 -9.79 -5.58 12.60
CA LEU A 37 -10.66 -6.34 11.70
C LEU A 37 -12.05 -5.72 11.76
N ASP A 38 -12.42 -4.99 10.71
CA ASP A 38 -13.76 -4.47 10.51
C ASP A 38 -14.63 -5.58 9.89
N ALA A 39 -15.24 -6.37 10.78
CA ALA A 39 -15.97 -7.58 10.40
C ALA A 39 -17.37 -7.27 9.85
N ASN A 40 -17.92 -6.11 10.20
CA ASN A 40 -19.25 -5.67 9.75
C ASN A 40 -19.21 -4.62 8.63
N SER A 41 -18.01 -4.23 8.18
CA SER A 41 -17.72 -3.25 7.14
C SER A 41 -18.29 -1.84 7.43
N ASN A 42 -18.41 -1.45 8.71
CA ASN A 42 -18.97 -0.14 9.09
C ASN A 42 -17.93 1.00 9.13
N GLY A 43 -16.65 0.67 9.00
CA GLY A 43 -15.53 1.61 8.98
C GLY A 43 -15.08 2.10 10.35
N LYS A 44 -15.49 1.45 11.44
CA LYS A 44 -15.19 1.83 12.83
C LYS A 44 -14.74 0.61 13.61
N LEU A 45 -13.91 0.82 14.62
CA LEU A 45 -13.55 -0.22 15.57
C LEU A 45 -14.71 -0.43 16.55
N ASP A 46 -15.29 -1.62 16.54
CA ASP A 46 -16.29 -2.06 17.50
C ASP A 46 -15.68 -2.85 18.67
N ALA A 47 -16.44 -2.96 19.78
CA ALA A 47 -15.94 -3.55 21.03
C ALA A 47 -15.63 -5.06 20.94
N ASP A 48 -16.22 -5.76 19.96
CA ASP A 48 -16.04 -7.18 19.70
C ASP A 48 -15.03 -7.48 18.58
N GLU A 49 -14.46 -6.44 17.97
CA GLU A 49 -13.50 -6.57 16.89
C GLU A 49 -12.07 -6.75 17.39
N GLN A 50 -11.31 -7.55 16.64
CA GLN A 50 -9.90 -7.77 16.94
C GLN A 50 -9.09 -6.56 16.54
N MET A 51 -8.15 -6.17 17.40
CA MET A 51 -7.22 -5.08 17.15
C MET A 51 -5.78 -5.47 17.47
N TYR A 52 -4.85 -4.79 16.83
CA TYR A 52 -3.42 -4.97 16.97
C TYR A 52 -2.70 -3.63 16.74
N THR A 53 -1.52 -3.43 17.33
CA THR A 53 -0.67 -2.27 17.01
C THR A 53 0.51 -2.74 16.18
N THR A 54 0.71 -2.15 15.00
CA THR A 54 1.75 -2.62 14.08
C THR A 54 3.16 -2.57 14.67
N ASP A 55 3.98 -3.56 14.29
CA ASP A 55 5.41 -3.55 14.61
C ASP A 55 6.19 -2.50 13.80
N LYS A 56 7.51 -2.40 14.05
CA LYS A 56 8.39 -1.42 13.37
C LYS A 56 8.47 -1.56 11.84
N PHE A 57 8.02 -2.68 11.30
CA PHE A 57 7.95 -2.97 9.87
C PHE A 57 6.50 -3.04 9.39
N GLY A 58 5.54 -2.50 10.15
CA GLY A 58 4.13 -2.52 9.77
C GLY A 58 3.45 -3.88 9.94
N GLY A 59 4.15 -4.88 10.49
CA GLY A 59 3.60 -6.22 10.67
C GLY A 59 2.49 -6.25 11.71
N PHE A 60 1.43 -7.01 11.43
CA PHE A 60 0.34 -7.26 12.37
C PHE A 60 -0.18 -8.70 12.28
N SER A 61 -0.83 -9.15 13.36
CA SER A 61 -1.48 -10.46 13.44
C SER A 61 -2.79 -10.33 14.22
N LEU A 62 -3.92 -10.54 13.54
CA LEU A 62 -5.26 -10.52 14.13
C LEU A 62 -5.75 -11.96 14.27
N GLU A 63 -6.03 -12.39 15.49
CA GLU A 63 -6.54 -13.73 15.78
C GLU A 63 -8.04 -13.80 15.48
N SER A 64 -8.41 -14.26 14.27
CA SER A 64 -9.81 -14.37 13.87
C SER A 64 -10.06 -15.65 13.09
N ALA A 65 -11.14 -16.36 13.42
CA ALA A 65 -11.63 -17.49 12.64
C ALA A 65 -12.42 -17.06 11.38
N ALA A 66 -12.80 -15.79 11.28
CA ALA A 66 -13.57 -15.21 10.18
C ALA A 66 -12.74 -14.19 9.40
N GLY A 67 -13.06 -14.02 8.12
CA GLY A 67 -12.54 -12.93 7.30
C GLY A 67 -13.33 -11.64 7.50
N GLY A 68 -12.83 -10.54 6.93
CA GLY A 68 -13.43 -9.22 7.01
C GLY A 68 -12.58 -8.18 6.30
N ASP A 69 -12.92 -6.90 6.43
CA ASP A 69 -12.03 -5.83 5.98
C ASP A 69 -10.96 -5.60 7.05
N VAL A 70 -9.69 -5.42 6.66
CA VAL A 70 -8.66 -4.98 7.59
C VAL A 70 -8.48 -3.47 7.42
N ARG A 71 -8.54 -2.74 8.53
CA ARG A 71 -8.32 -1.29 8.56
C ARG A 71 -7.11 -0.94 9.39
N VAL A 72 -6.41 0.10 8.97
CA VAL A 72 -5.30 0.73 9.71
C VAL A 72 -5.69 2.17 9.95
N ASP A 73 -5.81 2.56 11.20
CA ASP A 73 -5.94 3.96 11.60
C ASP A 73 -4.54 4.52 11.82
N ALA A 74 -4.18 5.54 11.04
CA ALA A 74 -2.89 6.21 11.09
C ALA A 74 -2.97 7.61 11.72
N SER A 75 -4.14 7.99 12.26
CA SER A 75 -4.30 9.24 12.99
C SER A 75 -3.72 9.12 14.39
N ARG A 76 -2.73 9.96 14.71
CA ARG A 76 -2.16 10.04 16.07
C ARG A 76 -3.13 10.57 17.12
N SER A 77 -4.30 11.04 16.72
CA SER A 77 -5.37 11.46 17.63
C SER A 77 -6.27 10.29 18.08
N VAL A 78 -6.09 9.10 17.48
CA VAL A 78 -6.86 7.90 17.82
C VAL A 78 -6.10 7.07 18.84
N ALA A 79 -6.83 6.60 19.86
CA ALA A 79 -6.28 5.76 20.92
C ALA A 79 -5.71 4.46 20.33
N GLY A 80 -4.46 4.11 20.66
CA GLY A 80 -3.74 2.96 20.12
C GLY A 80 -2.96 3.23 18.83
N SER A 81 -3.04 4.45 18.28
CA SER A 81 -2.29 4.90 17.09
C SER A 81 -1.46 6.16 17.33
N GLU A 82 -1.27 6.56 18.58
CA GLU A 82 -0.56 7.81 18.97
C GLU A 82 0.91 7.81 18.52
N ALA A 83 1.52 6.62 18.44
CA ALA A 83 2.88 6.41 17.99
C ALA A 83 3.01 6.16 16.48
N CYS A 84 1.89 6.21 15.73
CA CYS A 84 1.88 5.85 14.33
C CYS A 84 2.83 6.73 13.50
N ALA A 85 3.76 6.10 12.80
CA ALA A 85 4.72 6.78 11.94
C ALA A 85 5.11 5.89 10.76
N ASP A 86 5.49 6.52 9.66
CA ASP A 86 6.28 5.89 8.63
C ASP A 86 7.68 5.60 9.21
N SER A 87 8.09 4.33 9.23
CA SER A 87 9.35 3.89 9.85
C SER A 87 10.60 4.40 9.13
N LEU A 88 10.47 4.80 7.86
CA LEU A 88 11.60 5.24 7.03
C LEU A 88 11.84 6.76 7.15
N THR A 89 10.78 7.53 7.46
CA THR A 89 10.86 8.98 7.66
C THR A 89 10.76 9.41 9.13
N GLY A 90 10.12 8.61 9.99
CA GLY A 90 9.73 8.99 11.34
C GLY A 90 8.51 9.94 11.42
N ILE A 91 7.92 10.29 10.27
CA ILE A 91 6.82 11.25 10.15
C ILE A 91 5.49 10.49 10.07
N ALA A 92 4.39 11.09 10.55
CA ALA A 92 3.06 10.54 10.33
C ALA A 92 2.72 10.54 8.82
N PRO A 93 2.16 9.44 8.26
CA PRO A 93 2.04 9.21 6.81
C PRO A 93 1.13 10.18 6.06
N GLY A 94 0.45 11.10 6.76
CA GLY A 94 -0.40 12.14 6.17
C GLY A 94 -1.75 11.64 5.64
N VAL A 95 -1.85 10.36 5.30
CA VAL A 95 -3.10 9.59 5.13
C VAL A 95 -3.52 9.04 6.51
N MET A 96 -4.80 9.15 6.84
CA MET A 96 -5.38 8.82 8.14
C MET A 96 -5.95 7.42 8.21
N SER A 97 -6.44 6.86 7.10
CA SER A 97 -7.05 5.54 7.08
C SER A 97 -6.61 4.72 5.88
N PHE A 98 -6.19 3.49 6.15
CA PHE A 98 -5.92 2.49 5.12
C PHE A 98 -6.86 1.30 5.27
N ALA A 99 -7.24 0.66 4.16
CA ALA A 99 -8.13 -0.48 4.20
C ALA A 99 -7.74 -1.54 3.15
N SER A 100 -7.99 -2.81 3.46
CA SER A 100 -7.93 -3.92 2.51
C SER A 100 -9.19 -4.77 2.64
N ALA A 101 -9.80 -5.10 1.51
CA ALA A 101 -11.11 -5.72 1.45
C ALA A 101 -11.04 -7.25 1.54
N GLY A 102 -12.01 -7.87 2.22
CA GLY A 102 -12.27 -9.31 2.09
C GLY A 102 -11.11 -10.22 2.48
N VAL A 103 -10.32 -9.79 3.47
CA VAL A 103 -9.15 -10.49 4.00
C VAL A 103 -9.58 -11.76 4.72
N LYS A 104 -8.87 -12.86 4.46
CA LYS A 104 -9.15 -14.18 5.05
C LYS A 104 -8.02 -14.65 5.97
N PRO A 105 -8.33 -15.40 7.04
CA PRO A 105 -7.33 -16.09 7.84
C PRO A 105 -6.37 -16.94 7.01
N GLY A 106 -5.09 -16.97 7.40
CA GLY A 106 -4.05 -17.80 6.76
C GLY A 106 -3.53 -17.27 5.41
N THR A 107 -3.96 -16.08 5.00
CA THR A 107 -3.43 -15.40 3.81
C THR A 107 -2.64 -14.15 4.24
N GLY A 108 -1.52 -13.88 3.56
CA GLY A 108 -0.70 -12.69 3.81
C GLY A 108 -1.27 -11.49 3.07
N HIS A 109 -1.46 -10.37 3.78
CA HIS A 109 -2.06 -9.16 3.21
C HIS A 109 -1.16 -7.94 3.38
N VAL A 110 -1.30 -7.02 2.44
CA VAL A 110 -0.67 -5.72 2.48
C VAL A 110 -1.79 -4.67 2.46
N VAL A 111 -1.76 -3.75 3.43
CA VAL A 111 -2.72 -2.66 3.54
C VAL A 111 -2.00 -1.37 3.11
N THR A 112 -2.44 -0.77 2.01
CA THR A 112 -1.86 0.44 1.39
C THR A 112 -2.94 1.40 0.92
N ALA A 113 -2.54 2.59 0.48
CA ALA A 113 -3.48 3.52 -0.15
C ALA A 113 -4.10 2.92 -1.44
N LEU A 114 -3.39 2.03 -2.15
CA LEU A 114 -3.91 1.31 -3.31
C LEU A 114 -5.02 0.33 -2.94
N THR A 115 -4.84 -0.43 -1.85
CA THR A 115 -5.90 -1.32 -1.36
C THR A 115 -7.10 -0.53 -0.85
N THR A 116 -6.89 0.66 -0.28
CA THR A 116 -8.00 1.56 0.10
C THR A 116 -8.79 2.01 -1.12
N VAL A 117 -8.12 2.45 -2.19
CA VAL A 117 -8.79 2.82 -3.46
C VAL A 117 -9.56 1.63 -4.02
N ALA A 118 -8.96 0.44 -4.04
CA ALA A 118 -9.65 -0.77 -4.50
C ALA A 118 -10.87 -1.12 -3.65
N LYS A 119 -10.78 -0.96 -2.32
CA LYS A 119 -11.91 -1.14 -1.40
C LYS A 119 -13.02 -0.12 -1.66
N VAL A 120 -12.70 1.14 -1.95
CA VAL A 120 -13.70 2.18 -2.25
C VAL A 120 -14.38 1.95 -3.60
N ILE A 121 -13.69 1.37 -4.58
CA ILE A 121 -14.31 0.92 -5.83
C ILE A 121 -15.34 -0.18 -5.55
N ASP A 122 -15.07 -1.06 -4.58
CA ASP A 122 -15.95 -2.14 -4.10
C ASP A 122 -16.48 -3.06 -5.21
N ARG A 123 -15.54 -3.59 -6.01
CA ARG A 123 -15.83 -4.48 -7.15
C ARG A 123 -14.80 -5.58 -7.28
N GLU A 124 -15.20 -6.71 -7.85
CA GLU A 124 -14.30 -7.83 -8.17
C GLU A 124 -13.16 -7.43 -9.12
N ASP A 125 -13.41 -6.48 -10.03
CA ASP A 125 -12.43 -6.00 -11.01
C ASP A 125 -11.60 -4.79 -10.52
N SER A 126 -11.76 -4.37 -9.25
CA SER A 126 -11.10 -3.20 -8.68
C SER A 126 -9.58 -3.22 -8.82
N GLN A 127 -8.94 -4.36 -8.51
CA GLN A 127 -7.50 -4.53 -8.69
C GLN A 127 -7.07 -4.31 -10.14
N SER A 128 -7.77 -4.91 -11.10
CA SER A 128 -7.43 -4.80 -12.51
C SER A 128 -7.52 -3.35 -13.01
N ARG A 129 -8.54 -2.60 -12.56
CA ARG A 129 -8.70 -1.17 -12.89
C ARG A 129 -7.58 -0.32 -12.31
N VAL A 130 -7.27 -0.51 -11.02
CA VAL A 130 -6.17 0.20 -10.35
C VAL A 130 -4.83 -0.09 -11.05
N LYS A 131 -4.57 -1.35 -11.38
CA LYS A 131 -3.34 -1.75 -12.07
C LYS A 131 -3.22 -1.14 -13.47
N GLU A 132 -4.27 -1.22 -14.27
CA GLU A 132 -4.31 -0.64 -15.62
C GLU A 132 -4.04 0.88 -15.58
N VAL A 133 -4.75 1.60 -14.71
CA VAL A 133 -4.71 3.06 -14.66
C VAL A 133 -3.38 3.58 -14.08
N LEU A 134 -2.80 2.88 -13.11
CA LEU A 134 -1.56 3.30 -12.46
C LEU A 134 -0.30 2.69 -13.09
N GLY A 135 -0.44 1.93 -14.17
CA GLY A 135 0.69 1.30 -14.87
C GLY A 135 1.38 0.18 -14.07
N ILE A 136 0.66 -0.47 -13.15
CA ILE A 136 1.17 -1.63 -12.41
C ILE A 136 1.01 -2.87 -13.29
N PRO A 137 2.04 -3.72 -13.46
CA PRO A 137 1.92 -4.92 -14.28
C PRO A 137 0.79 -5.84 -13.80
N SER A 138 0.08 -6.47 -14.74
CA SER A 138 -1.10 -7.30 -14.45
C SER A 138 -0.78 -8.52 -13.58
N SER A 139 0.46 -9.01 -13.62
CA SER A 139 0.99 -10.11 -12.81
C SER A 139 1.15 -9.76 -11.33
N VAL A 140 1.23 -8.48 -10.97
CA VAL A 140 1.38 -8.03 -9.58
C VAL A 140 0.04 -8.12 -8.87
N ASP A 141 0.04 -8.64 -7.65
CA ASP A 141 -1.09 -8.56 -6.72
C ASP A 141 -0.71 -7.59 -5.59
N PHE A 142 -1.19 -6.34 -5.67
CA PHE A 142 -0.84 -5.32 -4.69
C PHE A 142 -1.54 -5.52 -3.33
N THR A 143 -2.45 -6.49 -3.21
CA THR A 143 -3.09 -6.83 -1.92
C THR A 143 -2.25 -7.80 -1.08
N SER A 144 -1.23 -8.43 -1.67
CA SER A 144 -0.34 -9.38 -1.00
C SER A 144 1.15 -9.07 -1.20
N THR A 145 1.50 -8.20 -2.15
CA THR A 145 2.89 -7.82 -2.45
C THR A 145 3.34 -6.62 -1.63
N ASP A 146 4.38 -6.82 -0.81
CA ASP A 146 5.08 -5.73 -0.12
C ASP A 146 6.09 -5.08 -1.09
N PRO A 147 5.91 -3.82 -1.50
CA PRO A 147 6.79 -3.18 -2.49
C PRO A 147 8.23 -3.04 -1.99
N PHE A 148 8.44 -2.88 -0.68
CA PHE A 148 9.77 -2.68 -0.10
C PHE A 148 10.55 -3.99 0.02
N ALA A 149 9.86 -5.11 0.24
CA ALA A 149 10.47 -6.43 0.25
C ALA A 149 10.65 -7.01 -1.17
N ALA A 150 9.71 -6.75 -2.08
CA ALA A 150 9.74 -7.27 -3.44
C ALA A 150 10.87 -6.66 -4.28
N LEU A 151 11.17 -5.38 -4.10
CA LEU A 151 12.17 -4.68 -4.90
C LEU A 151 13.60 -5.26 -4.76
N PRO A 152 14.18 -5.44 -3.55
CA PRO A 152 15.48 -6.08 -3.39
C PRO A 152 15.47 -7.57 -3.73
N ALA A 153 14.30 -8.23 -3.70
CA ALA A 153 14.15 -9.61 -4.14
C ALA A 153 14.10 -9.76 -5.67
N GLY A 154 14.11 -8.67 -6.43
CA GLY A 154 14.01 -8.69 -7.89
C GLY A 154 12.61 -9.07 -8.38
N GLY A 155 11.56 -8.77 -7.60
CA GLY A 155 10.19 -9.06 -7.97
C GLY A 155 9.74 -8.24 -9.19
N ASP A 156 9.19 -8.91 -10.19
CA ASP A 156 8.63 -8.26 -11.38
C ASP A 156 7.54 -7.25 -10.97
N GLY A 157 7.63 -6.03 -11.49
CA GLY A 157 6.66 -4.98 -11.22
C GLY A 157 6.77 -4.30 -9.84
N ALA A 158 7.77 -4.64 -9.03
CA ALA A 158 7.94 -4.06 -7.70
C ALA A 158 8.26 -2.55 -7.74
N LYS A 159 8.98 -2.11 -8.78
CA LYS A 159 9.29 -0.69 -9.02
C LYS A 159 8.02 0.11 -9.31
N GLU A 160 7.19 -0.37 -10.21
CA GLU A 160 5.91 0.23 -10.59
C GLU A 160 4.95 0.25 -9.41
N LEU A 161 4.93 -0.82 -8.61
CA LEU A 161 4.13 -0.88 -7.37
C LEU A 161 4.60 0.15 -6.33
N LEU A 162 5.92 0.30 -6.13
CA LEU A 162 6.48 1.32 -5.23
C LEU A 162 6.07 2.72 -5.69
N VAL A 163 6.30 3.05 -6.98
CA VAL A 163 5.93 4.34 -7.57
C VAL A 163 4.45 4.62 -7.37
N ALA A 164 3.57 3.69 -7.75
CA ALA A 164 2.12 3.87 -7.65
C ALA A 164 1.66 4.08 -6.19
N THR A 165 2.21 3.28 -5.26
CA THR A 165 1.89 3.40 -3.83
C THR A 165 2.31 4.76 -3.27
N THR A 166 3.51 5.22 -3.59
CA THR A 166 4.02 6.53 -3.17
C THR A 166 3.22 7.68 -3.77
N LEU A 167 2.92 7.64 -5.07
CA LEU A 167 2.15 8.68 -5.75
C LEU A 167 0.75 8.82 -5.16
N VAL A 168 0.03 7.71 -4.99
CA VAL A 168 -1.33 7.73 -4.45
C VAL A 168 -1.33 8.20 -3.00
N THR A 169 -0.38 7.75 -2.17
CA THR A 169 -0.30 8.19 -0.78
C THR A 169 -0.05 9.69 -0.67
N ASN A 170 0.96 10.21 -1.38
CA ASN A 170 1.28 11.63 -1.34
C ASN A 170 0.15 12.50 -1.88
N LEU A 171 -0.51 12.05 -2.97
CA LEU A 171 -1.67 12.73 -3.53
C LEU A 171 -2.83 12.81 -2.54
N VAL A 172 -3.21 11.67 -1.93
CA VAL A 172 -4.29 11.62 -0.95
C VAL A 172 -3.96 12.53 0.22
N SER A 173 -2.76 12.41 0.81
CA SER A 173 -2.34 13.30 1.91
C SER A 173 -2.40 14.78 1.54
N THR A 174 -1.90 15.16 0.36
CA THR A 174 -1.85 16.58 -0.06
C THR A 174 -3.26 17.13 -0.30
N LEU A 175 -4.12 16.40 -0.99
CA LEU A 175 -5.49 16.84 -1.25
C LEU A 175 -6.35 16.83 0.04
N THR A 176 -6.12 15.89 0.96
CA THR A 176 -6.76 15.91 2.28
C THR A 176 -6.42 17.20 3.02
N SER A 177 -5.14 17.56 3.12
CA SER A 177 -4.72 18.81 3.76
C SER A 177 -5.29 20.06 3.08
N LEU A 178 -5.47 20.02 1.76
CA LEU A 178 -6.09 21.10 1.01
C LEU A 178 -7.58 21.27 1.38
N LEU A 179 -8.32 20.15 1.52
CA LEU A 179 -9.76 20.16 1.79
C LEU A 179 -10.11 20.30 3.29
N GLU A 180 -9.23 19.90 4.20
CA GLU A 180 -9.50 19.79 5.64
C GLU A 180 -10.17 21.04 6.23
N LYS A 181 -9.62 22.24 5.99
CA LYS A 181 -10.21 23.48 6.51
C LYS A 181 -11.57 23.81 5.89
N ALA A 182 -11.75 23.51 4.60
CA ALA A 182 -13.05 23.69 3.94
C ALA A 182 -14.08 22.71 4.50
N ALA A 183 -13.64 21.52 4.93
CA ALA A 183 -14.42 20.49 5.61
C ALA A 183 -14.59 20.73 7.13
N GLY A 184 -14.42 21.97 7.60
CA GLY A 184 -14.60 22.32 9.02
C GLY A 184 -13.51 21.81 9.96
N GLY A 185 -12.36 21.39 9.43
CA GLY A 185 -11.27 20.78 10.19
C GLY A 185 -11.38 19.25 10.32
N ASP A 186 -12.34 18.62 9.64
CA ASP A 186 -12.48 17.16 9.63
C ASP A 186 -11.61 16.53 8.53
N ALA A 187 -10.37 16.19 8.90
CA ALA A 187 -9.42 15.54 8.01
C ALA A 187 -9.89 14.16 7.51
N ALA A 188 -10.61 13.40 8.34
CA ALA A 188 -11.11 12.08 7.97
C ALA A 188 -12.22 12.18 6.91
N ALA A 189 -13.13 13.14 7.06
CA ALA A 189 -14.14 13.42 6.05
C ALA A 189 -13.51 13.91 4.74
N ALA A 190 -12.53 14.83 4.82
CA ALA A 190 -11.79 15.32 3.65
C ALA A 190 -11.10 14.17 2.88
N GLU A 191 -10.38 13.29 3.59
CA GLU A 191 -9.72 12.12 3.01
C GLU A 191 -10.70 11.15 2.34
N SER A 192 -11.86 10.95 2.96
CA SER A 192 -12.90 10.09 2.39
C SER A 192 -13.41 10.63 1.05
N HIS A 193 -13.55 11.95 0.91
CA HIS A 193 -13.97 12.59 -0.35
C HIS A 193 -12.89 12.52 -1.44
N VAL A 194 -11.63 12.71 -1.05
CA VAL A 194 -10.47 12.58 -1.94
C VAL A 194 -10.32 11.15 -2.45
N THR A 195 -10.42 10.16 -1.55
CA THR A 195 -10.29 8.75 -1.92
C THR A 195 -11.45 8.29 -2.82
N ARG A 196 -12.68 8.78 -2.58
CA ARG A 196 -13.83 8.57 -3.48
C ARG A 196 -13.63 9.19 -4.85
N ALA A 197 -13.08 10.40 -4.93
CA ALA A 197 -12.77 11.06 -6.20
C ALA A 197 -11.73 10.27 -6.99
N LEU A 198 -10.66 9.82 -6.33
CA LEU A 198 -9.63 8.98 -6.96
C LEU A 198 -10.19 7.64 -7.45
N ALA A 199 -10.99 6.95 -6.63
CA ALA A 199 -11.65 5.71 -7.02
C ALA A 199 -12.57 5.89 -8.24
N ALA A 200 -13.37 6.95 -8.27
CA ALA A 200 -14.23 7.27 -9.40
C ALA A 200 -13.43 7.53 -10.68
N GLN A 201 -12.35 8.31 -10.58
CA GLN A 201 -11.52 8.62 -11.74
C GLN A 201 -10.73 7.40 -12.25
N VAL A 202 -10.33 6.49 -11.36
CA VAL A 202 -9.77 5.18 -11.76
C VAL A 202 -10.82 4.36 -12.51
N VAL A 203 -12.06 4.32 -12.04
CA VAL A 203 -13.15 3.60 -12.73
C VAL A 203 -13.41 4.21 -14.11
N ASP A 204 -13.44 5.54 -14.22
CA ASP A 204 -13.69 6.24 -15.48
C ASP A 204 -12.52 6.14 -16.47
N ALA A 205 -11.29 6.14 -15.98
CA ALA A 205 -10.07 6.01 -16.79
C ALA A 205 -9.80 4.56 -17.21
N SER A 206 -10.17 3.58 -16.39
CA SER A 206 -10.03 2.17 -16.75
C SER A 206 -10.90 1.86 -17.97
N GLY A 207 -10.29 1.42 -19.07
CA GLY A 207 -10.97 1.13 -20.33
C GLY A 207 -12.02 0.02 -20.24
N ILE A 208 -12.19 -0.57 -19.06
CA ILE A 208 -13.15 -1.57 -18.59
C ILE A 208 -14.52 -0.92 -18.28
N ALA A 209 -14.84 0.22 -18.88
CA ALA A 209 -16.17 0.83 -18.80
C ALA A 209 -17.16 0.17 -19.78
N ALA A 210 -18.43 0.06 -19.39
CA ALA A 210 -19.48 -0.45 -20.27
C ALA A 210 -19.69 0.45 -21.50
N GLY A 211 -19.62 -0.14 -22.70
CA GLY A 211 -19.98 0.36 -24.04
C GLY A 211 -20.05 1.88 -24.28
N ALA A 212 -21.11 2.52 -23.80
CA ALA A 212 -21.40 3.94 -24.06
C ALA A 212 -20.49 4.93 -23.31
N ARG A 213 -20.03 4.58 -22.09
CA ARG A 213 -19.07 5.41 -21.34
C ARG A 213 -17.68 5.36 -21.97
N ARG A 214 -17.24 4.17 -22.38
CA ARG A 214 -15.96 3.93 -23.06
C ARG A 214 -15.79 4.81 -24.31
N MET A 215 -16.84 4.97 -25.12
CA MET A 215 -16.80 5.83 -26.31
C MET A 215 -16.60 7.32 -25.96
N ARG A 216 -17.27 7.81 -24.91
CA ARG A 216 -17.14 9.20 -24.45
C ARG A 216 -15.77 9.45 -23.78
N THR A 217 -15.26 8.47 -23.04
CA THR A 217 -13.91 8.48 -22.45
C THR A 217 -12.81 8.46 -23.53
N LEU A 218 -12.90 7.58 -24.53
CA LEU A 218 -11.90 7.50 -25.62
C LEU A 218 -11.84 8.77 -26.48
N LEU A 219 -12.93 9.53 -26.55
CA LEU A 219 -12.99 10.81 -27.27
C LEU A 219 -12.52 12.00 -26.41
N ALA A 220 -12.36 11.79 -25.09
CA ALA A 220 -12.00 12.82 -24.11
C ALA A 220 -10.71 12.52 -23.34
N SER A 221 -10.06 11.37 -23.56
CA SER A 221 -9.02 10.87 -22.66
C SER A 221 -7.71 11.65 -22.81
N SER A 222 -7.50 12.60 -21.92
CA SER A 222 -6.21 12.77 -21.26
C SER A 222 -5.84 11.43 -20.59
N SER A 223 -4.63 10.93 -20.84
CA SER A 223 -4.12 9.75 -20.12
C SER A 223 -4.13 10.05 -18.62
N PHE A 224 -4.75 9.21 -17.81
CA PHE A 224 -4.66 9.35 -16.36
C PHE A 224 -3.20 9.26 -15.95
N ASP A 225 -2.64 10.37 -15.48
CA ASP A 225 -1.27 10.42 -14.99
C ASP A 225 -1.20 11.34 -13.76
N LEU A 226 -0.78 10.80 -12.63
CA LEU A 226 -0.61 11.57 -11.40
C LEU A 226 0.55 12.58 -11.47
N ALA A 227 1.39 12.52 -12.52
CA ALA A 227 2.36 13.56 -12.86
C ALA A 227 1.78 14.65 -13.81
N SER A 228 0.49 14.59 -14.14
CA SER A 228 -0.20 15.64 -14.91
C SER A 228 -0.93 16.59 -13.98
N GLU A 229 -0.63 17.88 -14.08
CA GLU A 229 -1.34 18.95 -13.36
C GLU A 229 -2.84 18.93 -13.66
N GLU A 230 -3.24 18.62 -14.89
CA GLU A 230 -4.64 18.53 -15.29
C GLU A 230 -5.36 17.38 -14.57
N THR A 231 -4.72 16.22 -14.48
CA THR A 231 -5.28 15.05 -13.78
C THR A 231 -5.44 15.35 -12.30
N VAL A 232 -4.41 15.92 -11.65
CA VAL A 232 -4.47 16.26 -10.23
C VAL A 232 -5.49 17.37 -9.95
N LYS A 233 -5.58 18.37 -10.83
CA LYS A 233 -6.61 19.42 -10.70
C LYS A 233 -8.02 18.84 -10.83
N SER A 234 -8.25 17.93 -11.78
CA SER A 234 -9.54 17.23 -11.92
C SER A 234 -9.89 16.43 -10.66
N LEU A 235 -8.90 15.76 -10.04
CA LEU A 235 -9.10 15.06 -8.77
C LEU A 235 -9.46 16.03 -7.64
N ALA A 236 -8.79 17.18 -7.54
CA ALA A 236 -9.10 18.20 -6.56
C ALA A 236 -10.53 18.75 -6.75
N ASP A 237 -10.89 19.11 -7.98
CA ASP A 237 -12.23 19.58 -8.34
C ASP A 237 -13.30 18.53 -7.97
N ALA A 238 -13.09 17.25 -8.32
CA ALA A 238 -14.00 16.15 -7.99
C ALA A 238 -14.12 15.91 -6.47
N SER A 239 -13.01 16.07 -5.72
CA SER A 239 -13.01 15.94 -4.26
C SER A 239 -13.88 17.01 -3.60
N VAL A 240 -13.78 18.26 -4.08
CA VAL A 240 -14.64 19.37 -3.61
C VAL A 240 -16.10 19.08 -3.92
N GLN A 241 -16.41 18.60 -5.13
CA GLN A 241 -17.79 18.28 -5.50
C GLN A 241 -18.38 17.16 -4.63
N ASN A 242 -17.61 16.11 -4.33
CA ASN A 242 -18.02 15.07 -3.38
C ASN A 242 -18.32 15.67 -2.00
N ALA A 243 -17.45 16.56 -1.52
CA ALA A 243 -17.60 17.19 -0.21
C ALA A 243 -18.81 18.13 -0.11
N VAL A 244 -19.10 18.87 -1.18
CA VAL A 244 -20.30 19.72 -1.29
C VAL A 244 -21.56 18.88 -1.35
N ALA A 245 -21.58 17.83 -2.19
CA ALA A 245 -22.72 16.93 -2.30
C ALA A 245 -23.05 16.23 -0.97
N ALA A 246 -22.03 15.94 -0.16
CA ALA A 246 -22.17 15.38 1.18
C ALA A 246 -22.51 16.42 2.27
N GLY A 247 -22.55 17.72 1.94
CA GLY A 247 -22.77 18.80 2.90
C GLY A 247 -21.60 19.05 3.87
N THR A 248 -20.44 18.42 3.64
CA THR A 248 -19.22 18.63 4.45
C THR A 248 -18.59 19.99 4.15
N VAL A 249 -18.72 20.46 2.91
CA VAL A 249 -18.23 21.78 2.46
C VAL A 249 -19.43 22.64 2.03
N SER A 250 -19.54 23.84 2.59
CA SER A 250 -20.70 24.71 2.38
C SER A 250 -20.74 25.41 1.01
N SER A 251 -19.62 25.44 0.27
CA SER A 251 -19.49 26.15 -1.00
C SER A 251 -18.54 25.42 -1.96
N ALA A 252 -18.96 25.24 -3.21
CA ALA A 252 -18.13 24.65 -4.27
C ALA A 252 -16.90 25.49 -4.66
N ASN A 253 -16.78 26.71 -4.13
CA ASN A 253 -15.63 27.60 -4.36
C ASN A 253 -14.55 27.50 -3.26
N ALA A 254 -14.70 26.58 -2.31
CA ALA A 254 -13.74 26.34 -1.24
C ALA A 254 -13.26 24.88 -1.31
N PRO A 255 -11.97 24.61 -1.56
CA PRO A 255 -10.89 25.56 -1.87
C PRO A 255 -11.07 26.33 -3.19
N SER A 256 -10.35 27.44 -3.34
CA SER A 256 -10.40 28.24 -4.56
C SER A 256 -9.72 27.55 -5.74
N SER A 257 -10.11 27.89 -6.97
CA SER A 257 -9.47 27.33 -8.18
C SER A 257 -7.95 27.60 -8.24
N ALA A 258 -7.50 28.75 -7.73
CA ALA A 258 -6.08 29.07 -7.62
C ALA A 258 -5.35 28.16 -6.62
N ALA A 259 -5.97 27.84 -5.49
CA ALA A 259 -5.41 26.90 -4.52
C ALA A 259 -5.32 25.48 -5.09
N MET A 260 -6.38 25.03 -5.78
CA MET A 260 -6.38 23.72 -6.45
C MET A 260 -5.31 23.65 -7.54
N ALA A 261 -5.12 24.71 -8.33
CA ALA A 261 -4.05 24.78 -9.34
C ALA A 261 -2.65 24.74 -8.71
N ALA A 262 -2.41 25.49 -7.63
CA ALA A 262 -1.12 25.48 -6.93
C ALA A 262 -0.78 24.11 -6.33
N VAL A 263 -1.76 23.42 -5.73
CA VAL A 263 -1.58 22.06 -5.21
C VAL A 263 -1.40 21.03 -6.32
N ALA A 264 -2.11 21.19 -7.45
CA ALA A 264 -1.93 20.33 -8.61
C ALA A 264 -0.52 20.44 -9.19
N LYS A 265 0.00 21.66 -9.30
CA LYS A 265 1.38 21.94 -9.71
C LYS A 265 2.41 21.32 -8.76
N LEU A 266 2.24 21.50 -7.44
CA LEU A 266 3.11 20.89 -6.43
C LEU A 266 3.12 19.36 -6.51
N SER A 267 1.94 18.73 -6.59
CA SER A 267 1.81 17.27 -6.64
C SER A 267 2.37 16.69 -7.94
N SER A 268 2.14 17.37 -9.07
CA SER A 268 2.72 17.02 -10.37
C SER A 268 4.25 17.11 -10.36
N ALA A 269 4.81 18.18 -9.76
CA ALA A 269 6.25 18.36 -9.63
C ALA A 269 6.88 17.25 -8.77
N SER A 270 6.28 16.91 -7.62
CA SER A 270 6.79 15.83 -6.77
C SER A 270 6.68 14.45 -7.44
N ALA A 271 5.59 14.18 -8.17
CA ALA A 271 5.42 12.98 -8.96
C ALA A 271 6.46 12.86 -10.08
N THR A 272 6.77 13.96 -10.77
CA THR A 272 7.79 14.01 -11.82
C THR A 272 9.18 13.74 -11.27
N VAL A 273 9.51 14.36 -10.12
CA VAL A 273 10.79 14.11 -9.43
C VAL A 273 10.89 12.66 -8.97
N LEU A 274 9.83 12.11 -8.36
CA LEU A 274 9.79 10.69 -7.96
C LEU A 274 10.12 9.75 -9.13
N LYS A 275 9.40 9.89 -10.24
CA LYS A 275 9.61 9.05 -11.43
C LYS A 275 11.05 9.19 -11.92
N THR A 276 11.55 10.43 -12.04
CA THR A 276 12.93 10.70 -12.51
C THR A 276 13.99 10.07 -11.59
N GLU A 277 13.85 10.23 -10.28
CA GLU A 277 14.80 9.72 -9.28
C GLU A 277 14.80 8.19 -9.20
N ILE A 278 13.64 7.55 -9.39
CA ILE A 278 13.53 6.09 -9.42
C ILE A 278 14.07 5.53 -10.75
N GLU A 279 13.83 6.18 -11.88
CA GLU A 279 14.43 5.79 -13.17
C GLU A 279 15.95 5.93 -13.16
N ALA A 280 16.49 6.94 -12.48
CA ALA A 280 17.94 7.16 -12.38
C ALA A 280 18.63 6.25 -11.34
N ALA A 281 17.88 5.65 -10.42
CA ALA A 281 18.44 4.83 -9.36
C ALA A 281 18.92 3.46 -9.88
N SER A 282 20.15 3.09 -9.51
CA SER A 282 20.79 1.84 -9.94
C SER A 282 20.61 0.67 -8.97
N THR A 283 20.10 0.92 -7.75
CA THR A 283 19.88 -0.12 -6.74
C THR A 283 18.48 -0.02 -6.12
N PRO A 284 17.91 -1.15 -5.63
CA PRO A 284 16.65 -1.15 -4.88
C PRO A 284 16.67 -0.18 -3.69
N GLU A 285 17.77 -0.12 -2.93
CA GLU A 285 17.91 0.77 -1.78
C GLU A 285 17.84 2.25 -2.20
N ALA A 286 18.47 2.61 -3.33
CA ALA A 286 18.42 3.97 -3.86
C ALA A 286 17.01 4.33 -4.35
N MET A 287 16.27 3.40 -4.96
CA MET A 287 14.88 3.60 -5.35
C MET A 287 13.98 3.84 -4.12
N ILE A 288 14.14 3.03 -3.07
CA ILE A 288 13.40 3.18 -1.82
C ILE A 288 13.75 4.51 -1.13
N ALA A 289 15.04 4.87 -1.09
CA ALA A 289 15.47 6.16 -0.55
C ALA A 289 14.87 7.34 -1.33
N SER A 290 14.80 7.27 -2.65
CA SER A 290 14.14 8.28 -3.50
C SER A 290 12.65 8.40 -3.18
N ALA A 291 11.91 7.28 -3.11
CA ALA A 291 10.49 7.28 -2.77
C ALA A 291 10.22 7.85 -1.37
N THR A 292 11.04 7.45 -0.41
CA THR A 292 10.97 7.90 0.98
C THR A 292 11.26 9.40 1.08
N ALA A 293 12.30 9.89 0.41
CA ALA A 293 12.71 11.29 0.44
C ALA A 293 11.66 12.22 -0.19
N VAL A 294 11.07 11.85 -1.33
CA VAL A 294 9.96 12.61 -1.92
C VAL A 294 8.78 12.70 -0.95
N SER A 295 8.48 11.61 -0.27
CA SER A 295 7.37 11.56 0.68
C SER A 295 7.67 12.38 1.94
N ALA A 296 8.91 12.35 2.44
CA ALA A 296 9.34 13.20 3.54
C ALA A 296 9.19 14.69 3.19
N VAL A 297 9.56 15.10 1.97
CA VAL A 297 9.35 16.49 1.49
C VAL A 297 7.86 16.82 1.44
N MET A 298 7.03 15.98 0.82
CA MET A 298 5.59 16.23 0.70
C MET A 298 4.86 16.21 2.05
N GLN A 299 5.38 15.46 3.03
CA GLN A 299 4.83 15.37 4.38
C GLN A 299 5.41 16.41 5.34
N ASP A 300 6.37 17.23 4.88
CA ASP A 300 7.00 18.25 5.70
C ASP A 300 5.99 19.29 6.20
N SER A 301 6.24 19.81 7.40
CA SER A 301 5.36 20.78 8.05
C SER A 301 5.17 22.07 7.23
N GLU A 302 6.18 22.52 6.49
CA GLU A 302 6.09 23.69 5.62
C GLU A 302 5.10 23.43 4.48
N VAL A 303 5.23 22.28 3.81
CA VAL A 303 4.34 21.86 2.73
C VAL A 303 2.91 21.74 3.24
N LYS A 304 2.69 20.94 4.30
CA LYS A 304 1.34 20.74 4.87
C LYS A 304 0.68 22.04 5.30
N THR A 305 1.44 22.93 5.94
CA THR A 305 0.94 24.24 6.39
C THR A 305 0.58 25.13 5.20
N ALA A 306 1.44 25.17 4.17
CA ALA A 306 1.17 25.95 2.96
C ALA A 306 -0.09 25.43 2.23
N VAL A 307 -0.22 24.11 2.08
CA VAL A 307 -1.38 23.47 1.44
C VAL A 307 -2.66 23.77 2.22
N ALA A 308 -2.67 23.56 3.54
CA ALA A 308 -3.84 23.83 4.38
C ALA A 308 -4.21 25.33 4.42
N ASN A 309 -3.22 26.22 4.37
CA ASN A 309 -3.46 27.68 4.29
C ASN A 309 -3.95 28.13 2.91
N ALA A 310 -3.56 27.44 1.83
CA ALA A 310 -4.12 27.67 0.51
C ALA A 310 -5.57 27.18 0.42
N GLY A 311 -5.91 26.08 1.12
CA GLY A 311 -7.25 25.50 1.19
C GLY A 311 -8.33 26.49 1.59
N GLY A 312 -8.13 27.21 2.71
CA GLY A 312 -8.97 28.32 3.16
C GLY A 312 -10.45 27.98 3.47
N GLY A 313 -10.96 28.45 4.62
CA GLY A 313 -12.40 28.42 4.91
C GLY A 313 -13.08 29.67 4.34
N GLY A 314 -13.63 29.60 3.12
CA GLY A 314 -14.49 30.64 2.51
C GLY A 314 -13.84 31.97 2.09
N GLY A 315 -12.76 32.41 2.74
CA GLY A 315 -11.91 33.52 2.29
C GLY A 315 -10.69 32.95 1.59
N GLY A 316 -10.50 33.28 0.31
CA GLY A 316 -9.49 32.67 -0.58
C GLY A 316 -8.11 32.49 0.07
N GLY A 317 -7.44 31.39 -0.28
CA GLY A 317 -6.12 31.02 0.27
C GLY A 317 -5.15 32.20 0.34
N SER A 318 -4.37 32.28 1.42
CA SER A 318 -3.43 33.39 1.63
C SER A 318 -2.49 33.51 0.44
N SER A 319 -2.30 34.72 -0.10
CA SER A 319 -1.35 34.97 -1.20
C SER A 319 0.07 34.51 -0.86
N SER A 320 0.45 34.56 0.43
CA SER A 320 1.70 34.00 0.92
C SER A 320 1.77 32.47 0.82
N ALA A 321 0.66 31.76 1.06
CA ALA A 321 0.60 30.31 0.94
C ALA A 321 0.75 29.88 -0.53
N LEU A 322 0.07 30.57 -1.45
CA LEU A 322 0.20 30.32 -2.89
C LEU A 322 1.64 30.56 -3.38
N ALA A 323 2.28 31.65 -2.95
CA ALA A 323 3.68 31.92 -3.27
C ALA A 323 4.65 30.84 -2.73
N THR A 324 4.40 30.34 -1.52
CA THR A 324 5.17 29.21 -0.95
C THR A 324 4.98 27.94 -1.76
N LEU A 325 3.75 27.59 -2.14
CA LEU A 325 3.47 26.43 -2.99
C LEU A 325 4.15 26.54 -4.35
N ASP A 326 4.09 27.72 -4.99
CA ASP A 326 4.76 27.95 -6.27
C ASP A 326 6.28 27.78 -6.19
N ARG A 327 6.91 28.27 -5.11
CA ARG A 327 8.34 28.06 -4.86
C ARG A 327 8.65 26.58 -4.63
N LEU A 328 7.86 25.88 -3.81
CA LEU A 328 8.09 24.48 -3.51
C LEU A 328 7.88 23.57 -4.74
N ALA A 329 6.96 23.96 -5.63
CA ALA A 329 6.70 23.27 -6.88
C ALA A 329 7.73 23.55 -7.97
N ASP A 330 8.62 24.53 -7.80
CA ASP A 330 9.72 24.76 -8.73
C ASP A 330 10.61 23.50 -8.84
N PRO A 331 10.90 22.98 -10.05
CA PRO A 331 11.63 21.73 -10.21
C PRO A 331 13.02 21.73 -9.56
N SER A 332 13.72 22.87 -9.54
CA SER A 332 15.05 22.96 -8.93
C SER A 332 14.95 22.93 -7.41
N THR A 333 13.96 23.62 -6.85
CA THR A 333 13.68 23.63 -5.41
C THR A 333 13.22 22.25 -4.92
N MET A 334 12.28 21.60 -5.61
CA MET A 334 11.81 20.26 -5.26
C MET A 334 12.96 19.25 -5.28
N LYS A 335 13.81 19.27 -6.32
CA LYS A 335 14.99 18.39 -6.40
C LYS A 335 15.99 18.64 -5.29
N ALA A 336 16.26 19.90 -4.95
CA ALA A 336 17.16 20.25 -3.85
C ALA A 336 16.62 19.74 -2.51
N ASN A 337 15.33 19.95 -2.24
CA ASN A 337 14.68 19.45 -1.02
C ASN A 337 14.70 17.92 -0.94
N VAL A 338 14.46 17.23 -2.05
CA VAL A 338 14.54 15.75 -2.11
C VAL A 338 15.98 15.27 -1.87
N ALA A 339 16.99 15.96 -2.43
CA ALA A 339 18.39 15.63 -2.18
C ALA A 339 18.75 15.78 -0.69
N THR A 340 18.31 16.86 -0.05
CA THR A 340 18.50 17.04 1.41
C THR A 340 17.76 15.97 2.21
N ALA A 341 16.51 15.64 1.84
CA ALA A 341 15.75 14.60 2.54
C ALA A 341 16.39 13.21 2.41
N LYS A 342 17.08 12.91 1.31
CA LYS A 342 17.82 11.64 1.16
C LYS A 342 18.90 11.44 2.22
N GLU A 343 19.46 12.52 2.76
CA GLU A 343 20.49 12.46 3.81
C GLU A 343 19.90 12.10 5.18
N THR A 344 18.59 12.24 5.37
CA THR A 344 17.91 12.07 6.67
C THR A 344 17.04 10.81 6.76
N VAL A 345 16.64 10.23 5.63
CA VAL A 345 15.83 9.00 5.60
C VAL A 345 16.63 7.76 5.99
N SER A 346 15.98 6.84 6.69
CA SER A 346 16.61 5.61 7.19
C SER A 346 15.98 4.38 6.53
N VAL A 347 16.67 3.81 5.55
CA VAL A 347 16.20 2.60 4.86
C VAL A 347 16.56 1.36 5.69
N VAL A 348 15.63 0.90 6.53
CA VAL A 348 15.76 -0.35 7.28
C VAL A 348 14.64 -1.29 6.88
N LEU A 349 15.00 -2.37 6.18
CA LEU A 349 14.06 -3.38 5.70
C LEU A 349 14.05 -4.62 6.61
N PRO A 350 12.92 -5.34 6.73
CA PRO A 350 12.91 -6.64 7.37
C PRO A 350 13.86 -7.58 6.62
N LYS A 351 14.71 -8.30 7.36
CA LYS A 351 15.53 -9.36 6.77
C LYS A 351 14.60 -10.45 6.25
N ALA A 352 14.73 -10.84 4.99
CA ALA A 352 13.99 -11.98 4.45
C ALA A 352 14.24 -13.21 5.35
N PRO A 353 13.21 -14.03 5.62
CA PRO A 353 13.45 -15.32 6.27
C PRO A 353 14.45 -16.12 5.41
N PRO A 354 15.40 -16.84 6.04
CA PRO A 354 16.33 -17.67 5.29
C PRO A 354 15.55 -18.64 4.40
N PRO A 355 16.06 -18.96 3.19
CA PRO A 355 15.41 -19.93 2.32
C PRO A 355 15.17 -21.24 3.09
N PRO A 356 14.03 -21.93 2.86
CA PRO A 356 13.75 -23.17 3.54
C PRO A 356 14.93 -24.13 3.34
N PRO A 357 15.36 -24.85 4.40
CA PRO A 357 16.46 -25.80 4.27
C PRO A 357 16.11 -26.80 3.16
N LYS A 358 17.08 -27.05 2.27
CA LYS A 358 16.94 -28.06 1.22
C LYS A 358 16.44 -29.36 1.86
N PRO A 359 15.43 -30.04 1.28
CA PRO A 359 15.00 -31.34 1.77
C PRO A 359 16.24 -32.23 1.97
N PRO A 360 16.34 -32.96 3.09
CA PRO A 360 17.44 -33.88 3.28
C PRO A 360 17.48 -34.84 2.09
N PRO A 361 18.68 -35.14 1.56
CA PRO A 361 18.81 -36.11 0.48
C PRO A 361 18.11 -37.41 0.89
N PRO A 362 17.43 -38.10 -0.04
CA PRO A 362 16.74 -39.34 0.27
C PRO A 362 17.73 -40.30 0.95
N PRO A 363 17.29 -41.03 1.99
CA PRO A 363 18.16 -41.95 2.69
C PRO A 363 18.78 -42.91 1.68
N PRO A 364 20.09 -43.20 1.79
CA PRO A 364 20.73 -44.15 0.89
C PRO A 364 19.93 -45.46 0.90
N PRO A 365 19.72 -46.10 -0.27
CA PRO A 365 18.97 -47.33 -0.34
C PRO A 365 19.55 -48.31 0.68
N LYS A 366 18.69 -48.81 1.57
CA LYS A 366 19.06 -49.84 2.55
C LYS A 366 19.76 -50.94 1.78
N GLN A 367 21.06 -51.14 2.02
CA GLN A 367 21.73 -52.32 1.51
C GLN A 367 21.01 -53.52 2.11
N LEU A 368 20.32 -54.27 1.26
CA LEU A 368 19.85 -55.60 1.59
C LEU A 368 21.10 -56.40 1.94
N VAL A 369 21.32 -56.61 3.23
CA VAL A 369 22.26 -57.61 3.72
C VAL A 369 21.69 -58.95 3.29
N VAL A 370 22.14 -59.43 2.13
CA VAL A 370 21.88 -60.80 1.69
C VAL A 370 22.68 -61.70 2.64
N GLY A 371 21.98 -62.23 3.65
CA GLY A 371 22.51 -63.30 4.48
C GLY A 371 22.94 -64.45 3.57
N SER A 372 24.22 -64.80 3.65
CA SER A 372 24.81 -65.95 2.99
C SER A 372 24.18 -67.24 3.56
N GLY A 373 23.06 -67.64 2.98
CA GLY A 373 22.46 -68.95 3.15
C GLY A 373 22.74 -69.77 1.91
N GLY A 374 23.71 -70.68 2.00
CA GLY A 374 24.11 -71.53 0.89
C GLY A 374 22.95 -72.38 0.38
N SER A 375 22.71 -72.34 -0.93
CA SER A 375 22.12 -73.45 -1.66
C SER A 375 22.46 -73.35 -3.14
N THR A 376 23.15 -74.37 -3.62
CA THR A 376 23.60 -74.58 -4.99
C THR A 376 22.44 -74.75 -5.98
N ARG A 377 22.38 -73.93 -7.03
CA ARG A 377 21.86 -74.34 -8.36
C ARG A 377 22.30 -73.36 -9.48
N ARG A 378 22.58 -73.97 -10.64
CA ARG A 378 23.25 -73.46 -11.85
C ARG A 378 22.43 -72.42 -12.66
N PRO A 379 23.06 -71.68 -13.60
CA PRO A 379 22.49 -70.49 -14.22
C PRO A 379 21.70 -70.79 -15.51
N THR A 380 20.67 -69.98 -15.78
CA THR A 380 20.04 -69.88 -17.10
C THR A 380 19.82 -68.40 -17.47
N ALA A 381 20.57 -67.98 -18.48
CA ALA A 381 20.31 -67.03 -19.57
C ALA A 381 19.34 -65.83 -19.41
N ALA A 382 19.90 -64.68 -19.81
CA ALA A 382 19.36 -63.66 -20.73
C ALA A 382 18.15 -62.80 -20.30
N ALA A 383 18.36 -61.49 -20.16
CA ALA A 383 18.14 -60.55 -21.27
C ALA A 383 18.50 -59.11 -20.82
N ALA A 384 19.37 -58.48 -21.60
CA ALA A 384 19.69 -57.06 -21.51
C ALA A 384 18.64 -56.24 -22.27
N MET A 385 18.23 -55.11 -21.71
CA MET A 385 17.75 -53.97 -22.49
C MET A 385 18.37 -52.70 -21.91
N ALA A 386 19.38 -52.20 -22.63
CA ALA A 386 19.85 -50.83 -22.54
C ALA A 386 19.19 -50.05 -23.67
N VAL A 387 18.52 -48.94 -23.36
CA VAL A 387 18.19 -47.90 -24.34
C VAL A 387 18.82 -46.60 -23.86
N VAL A 388 19.81 -46.19 -24.64
CA VAL A 388 20.48 -44.89 -24.62
C VAL A 388 19.54 -43.86 -25.24
N VAL A 389 19.42 -42.68 -24.64
CA VAL A 389 19.01 -41.47 -25.36
C VAL A 389 19.99 -40.37 -25.00
N ALA A 390 20.76 -39.97 -25.99
CA ALA A 390 21.54 -38.74 -26.01
C ALA A 390 21.21 -37.99 -27.30
N TRP A 391 21.45 -36.68 -27.24
CA TRP A 391 21.49 -35.64 -28.29
C TRP A 391 20.32 -34.64 -28.27
N LEU A 392 20.51 -33.35 -28.53
CA LEU A 392 21.59 -32.35 -28.35
C LEU A 392 21.06 -31.07 -29.05
N MET A 393 21.38 -29.91 -28.49
CA MET A 393 21.61 -28.59 -29.11
C MET A 393 20.97 -28.26 -30.48
N PHE A 394 20.11 -27.24 -30.48
CA PHE A 394 20.31 -25.98 -31.21
C PHE A 394 19.68 -24.83 -30.42
#